data_AF-A0A8X7X1L9-F1
#
_entry.id   AF-A0A8X7X1L9-F1
#
_cell.length_a   1.000
_cell.length_b   1.000
_cell.length_c   1.000
_cell.angle_alpha   90.00
_cell.angle_beta   90.00
_cell.angle_gamma   90.00
#
_symmetry.space_group_name_H-M   'P 1'
#
loop_
_entity.id
_entity.type
_entity.pdbx_description
1 polymer ?
#
loop_
_entity_poly.entity_id
_entity_poly.type
_entity_poly.pdbx_seq_one_letter_code
_entity_poly.pdbx_strand_id
1 'polypeptide(L)'
;MTAILGLPEALIPVQLLWVNLVTDGLPATALGFNPPDLDIMNKPPRNPKEPLISGWLFFRYLAIGGYVGLGTVGAAMWWFLFDEEGPQVSFYQLRQFMQCTEDNPVFAGIDCEIFESRYPTTMALSVLVTIEMFNALNSLSENQSLLRMPPWVNFWLLGAIILSMSLHFLILYIEPLPLIFQVTPLSWPQWVMVLKLSFPVILLDEGLKYISRHYLEGKSFLLEFVVLFTYSTCLLILDVPYTLWTKESF
;
A
#
# COMPACT_ATOMS: atom_id res chain seq x y z
N MET A 1 1.83 7.94 6.53
CA MET A 1 0.89 9.01 6.11
C MET A 1 0.01 9.49 7.27
N THR A 2 -0.52 8.61 8.12
CA THR A 2 -1.27 8.95 9.34
C THR A 2 -0.61 10.02 10.22
N ALA A 3 0.68 9.83 10.55
CA ALA A 3 1.42 10.74 11.43
C ALA A 3 1.56 12.15 10.85
N ILE A 4 1.68 12.28 9.52
CA ILE A 4 1.77 13.58 8.83
C ILE A 4 0.43 14.33 8.94
N LEU A 5 -0.68 13.58 8.87
CA LEU A 5 -2.02 14.14 8.96
C LEU A 5 -2.47 14.39 10.40
N GLY A 6 -1.79 13.82 11.40
CA GLY A 6 -2.20 13.89 12.81
C GLY A 6 -3.41 13.01 13.11
N LEU A 7 -3.50 11.85 12.47
CA LEU A 7 -4.60 10.91 12.65
C LEU A 7 -4.23 9.81 13.66
N PRO A 8 -5.23 9.15 14.29
CA PRO A 8 -5.00 7.94 15.07
C PRO A 8 -4.20 6.88 14.29
N GLU A 9 -3.48 6.03 15.01
CA GLU A 9 -2.66 4.99 14.39
C GLU A 9 -3.54 4.01 13.59
N ALA A 10 -3.29 3.91 12.29
CA ALA A 10 -4.07 3.02 11.43
C ALA A 10 -3.67 1.54 11.56
N LEU A 11 -2.42 1.25 11.92
CA LEU A 11 -1.89 -0.12 11.99
C LEU A 11 -0.93 -0.26 13.17
N ILE A 12 -1.08 -1.35 13.91
CA ILE A 12 -0.25 -1.68 15.08
C ILE A 12 0.92 -2.58 14.62
N PRO A 13 2.12 -2.49 15.23
CA PRO A 13 3.28 -3.30 14.83
C PRO A 13 3.03 -4.82 14.77
N VAL A 14 2.23 -5.36 15.70
CA VAL A 14 1.87 -6.79 15.74
C VAL A 14 1.12 -7.23 14.49
N GLN A 15 0.24 -6.37 13.98
CA GLN A 15 -0.52 -6.62 12.76
C GLN A 15 0.41 -6.63 11.53
N LEU A 16 1.32 -5.66 11.44
CA LEU A 16 2.31 -5.58 10.37
C LEU A 16 3.28 -6.77 10.37
N LEU A 17 3.67 -7.27 11.54
CA LEU A 17 4.51 -8.47 11.66
C LEU A 17 3.79 -9.69 11.10
N TRP A 18 2.51 -9.85 11.41
CA TRP A 18 1.70 -10.94 10.86
C TRP A 18 1.56 -10.84 9.33
N VAL A 19 1.32 -9.63 8.81
CA VAL A 19 1.18 -9.41 7.37
C VAL A 19 2.46 -9.82 6.62
N ASN A 20 3.58 -9.25 7.03
CA ASN A 20 4.86 -9.48 6.35
C ASN A 20 5.36 -10.93 6.49
N LEU A 21 5.04 -11.60 7.60
CA LEU A 21 5.53 -12.96 7.85
C LEU A 21 4.62 -14.02 7.24
N VAL A 22 3.31 -13.88 7.40
CA VAL A 22 2.34 -14.94 7.09
C VAL A 22 1.57 -14.61 5.82
N THR A 23 0.85 -13.49 5.78
CA THR A 23 -0.04 -13.23 4.63
C THR A 23 0.73 -13.02 3.35
N ASP A 24 1.88 -12.33 3.41
CA ASP A 24 2.71 -12.02 2.24
C ASP A 24 3.75 -13.12 1.99
N GLY A 25 4.16 -13.82 3.03
CA GLY A 25 5.10 -14.94 2.94
C GLY A 25 4.58 -16.10 2.08
N LEU A 26 3.28 -16.40 2.16
CA LEU A 26 2.67 -17.47 1.39
C LEU A 26 2.67 -17.17 -0.13
N PRO A 27 2.12 -16.04 -0.64
CA PRO A 27 2.21 -15.70 -2.05
C PRO A 27 3.65 -15.50 -2.53
N ALA A 28 4.53 -14.91 -1.71
CA ALA A 28 5.94 -14.74 -2.09
C ALA A 28 6.62 -16.08 -2.36
N THR A 29 6.35 -17.09 -1.54
CA THR A 29 6.85 -18.46 -1.77
C THR A 29 6.22 -19.07 -3.02
N ALA A 30 4.93 -18.82 -3.26
CA ALA A 30 4.22 -19.34 -4.43
C ALA A 30 4.69 -18.73 -5.76
N LEU A 31 5.13 -17.47 -5.76
CA LEU A 31 5.75 -16.81 -6.92
C LEU A 31 7.05 -17.51 -7.36
N GLY A 32 7.72 -18.23 -6.45
CA GLY A 32 8.87 -19.07 -6.78
C GLY A 32 8.54 -20.25 -7.71
N PHE A 33 7.26 -20.62 -7.82
CA PHE A 33 6.76 -21.67 -8.71
C PHE A 33 6.14 -21.11 -10.01
N ASN A 34 6.36 -19.83 -10.33
CA ASN A 34 5.88 -19.24 -11.57
C ASN A 34 6.51 -19.92 -12.80
N PRO A 35 5.74 -20.16 -13.88
CA PRO A 35 6.31 -20.60 -15.13
C PRO A 35 7.20 -19.51 -15.74
N PRO A 36 8.19 -19.89 -16.56
CA PRO A 36 9.05 -18.92 -17.23
C PRO A 36 8.26 -18.05 -18.22
N ASP A 37 8.67 -16.79 -18.37
CA ASP A 37 8.11 -15.88 -19.38
C ASP A 37 8.28 -16.47 -20.79
N LEU A 38 7.25 -16.30 -21.62
CA LEU A 38 7.22 -16.83 -23.00
C LEU A 38 8.40 -16.35 -23.86
N ASP A 39 8.88 -15.13 -23.62
CA ASP A 39 9.94 -14.48 -24.41
C ASP A 39 11.33 -14.60 -23.75
N ILE A 40 11.51 -15.45 -22.73
CA ILE A 40 12.75 -15.49 -21.95
C ILE A 40 13.97 -15.89 -22.80
N MET A 41 13.80 -16.82 -23.73
CA MET A 41 14.88 -17.32 -24.60
C MET A 41 15.27 -16.34 -25.72
N ASN A 42 14.41 -15.35 -26.00
CA ASN A 42 14.68 -14.31 -26.99
C ASN A 42 15.45 -13.12 -26.39
N LYS A 43 15.60 -13.07 -25.06
CA LYS A 43 16.32 -12.01 -24.35
C LYS A 43 17.80 -12.39 -24.20
N PRO A 44 18.73 -11.43 -24.38
CA PRO A 44 20.15 -11.68 -24.12
C PRO A 44 20.39 -11.98 -22.62
N PRO A 45 21.48 -12.70 -22.26
CA PRO A 45 21.84 -12.94 -20.88
C PRO A 45 21.95 -11.65 -20.07
N ARG A 46 21.38 -11.66 -18.85
CA ARG A 46 21.40 -10.50 -17.93
C ARG A 46 22.83 -10.06 -17.62
N ASN A 47 23.08 -8.75 -17.64
CA ASN A 47 24.37 -8.19 -17.25
C ASN A 47 24.50 -8.22 -15.70
N PRO A 48 25.58 -8.79 -15.12
CA PRO A 48 25.78 -8.81 -13.67
C PRO A 48 25.83 -7.42 -12.99
N LYS A 49 26.11 -6.36 -13.76
CA LYS A 49 26.14 -4.98 -13.26
C LYS A 49 24.78 -4.27 -13.31
N GLU A 50 23.75 -4.92 -13.86
CA GLU A 50 22.42 -4.33 -13.95
C GLU A 50 21.72 -4.36 -12.58
N PRO A 51 21.28 -3.19 -12.06
CA PRO A 51 20.63 -3.13 -10.75
C PRO A 51 19.34 -3.97 -10.74
N LEU A 52 18.97 -4.49 -9.56
CA LEU A 52 17.71 -5.22 -9.38
C LEU A 52 16.48 -4.32 -9.57
N ILE A 53 16.60 -3.04 -9.21
CA ILE A 53 15.54 -2.04 -9.34
C ILE A 53 16.01 -0.95 -10.30
N SER A 54 15.43 -0.92 -11.49
CA SER A 54 15.64 0.15 -12.47
C SER A 54 14.87 1.41 -12.08
N GLY A 55 15.22 2.58 -12.63
CA GLY A 55 14.55 3.84 -12.30
C GLY A 55 13.03 3.80 -12.52
N TRP A 56 12.57 3.14 -13.58
CA TRP A 56 11.14 2.95 -13.83
C TRP A 56 10.48 1.99 -12.84
N LEU A 57 11.14 0.85 -12.54
CA LEU A 57 10.62 -0.12 -11.59
C LEU A 57 10.51 0.50 -10.18
N PHE A 58 11.46 1.36 -9.81
CA PHE A 58 11.38 2.15 -8.58
C PHE A 58 10.15 3.06 -8.55
N PHE A 59 9.91 3.84 -9.61
CA PHE A 59 8.73 4.72 -9.68
C PHE A 59 7.43 3.93 -9.61
N ARG A 60 7.36 2.76 -10.29
CA ARG A 60 6.19 1.87 -10.23
C ARG A 60 5.90 1.41 -8.81
N TYR A 61 6.89 0.88 -8.09
CA TYR A 61 6.70 0.45 -6.71
C TYR A 61 6.43 1.62 -5.75
N LEU A 62 6.99 2.80 -6.00
CA LEU A 62 6.67 4.01 -5.25
C LEU A 62 5.20 4.41 -5.43
N ALA A 63 4.67 4.36 -6.66
CA ALA A 63 3.27 4.66 -6.93
C ALA A 63 2.31 3.65 -6.26
N ILE A 64 2.63 2.35 -6.35
CA ILE A 64 1.85 1.29 -5.69
C ILE A 64 1.91 1.44 -4.17
N GLY A 65 3.10 1.64 -3.59
CA GLY A 65 3.27 1.84 -2.15
C GLY A 65 2.56 3.11 -1.65
N GLY A 66 2.59 4.18 -2.44
CA GLY A 66 1.81 5.39 -2.18
C GLY A 66 0.30 5.12 -2.17
N TYR A 67 -0.19 4.32 -3.12
CA TYR A 67 -1.59 3.90 -3.18
C TYR A 67 -1.98 3.05 -1.96
N VAL A 68 -1.14 2.08 -1.56
CA VAL A 68 -1.38 1.25 -0.36
C VAL A 68 -1.44 2.13 0.90
N GLY A 69 -0.52 3.08 1.03
CA GLY A 69 -0.50 4.03 2.14
C GLY A 69 -1.74 4.92 2.20
N LEU A 70 -2.21 5.42 1.05
CA LEU A 70 -3.44 6.20 0.98
C LEU A 70 -4.69 5.35 1.21
N GLY A 71 -4.73 4.12 0.69
CA GLY A 71 -5.84 3.20 0.83
C GLY A 71 -6.06 2.77 2.29
N THR A 72 -4.99 2.41 2.99
CA THR A 72 -5.04 2.02 4.41
C THR A 72 -5.52 3.16 5.31
N VAL A 73 -4.94 4.36 5.16
CA VAL A 73 -5.36 5.55 5.91
C VAL A 73 -6.76 5.99 5.53
N GLY A 74 -7.09 5.96 4.23
CA GLY A 74 -8.41 6.29 3.72
C GLY A 74 -9.50 5.37 4.25
N ALA A 75 -9.22 4.06 4.41
CA ALA A 75 -10.14 3.10 5.00
C ALA A 75 -10.42 3.38 6.48
N ALA A 76 -9.36 3.64 7.26
CA ALA A 76 -9.50 4.02 8.67
C ALA A 76 -10.28 5.34 8.83
N MET A 77 -9.97 6.35 8.01
CA MET A 77 -10.69 7.62 7.99
C MET A 77 -12.15 7.44 7.57
N TRP A 78 -12.42 6.60 6.58
CA TRP A 78 -13.77 6.37 6.09
C TRP A 78 -14.67 5.85 7.20
N TRP A 79 -14.17 4.95 8.06
CA TRP A 79 -14.91 4.47 9.22
C TRP A 79 -15.33 5.60 10.18
N PHE A 80 -14.41 6.53 10.48
CA PHE A 80 -14.70 7.67 11.37
C PHE A 80 -15.67 8.69 10.77
N LEU A 81 -15.61 8.91 9.45
CA LEU A 81 -16.31 10.01 8.78
C LEU A 81 -17.66 9.60 8.18
N PHE A 82 -17.78 8.38 7.66
CA PHE A 82 -18.86 8.00 6.76
C PHE A 82 -19.55 6.67 7.09
N ASP A 83 -19.00 5.85 7.97
CA ASP A 83 -19.63 4.57 8.32
C ASP A 83 -20.89 4.80 9.17
N GLU A 84 -21.90 3.96 8.95
CA GLU A 84 -23.17 4.05 9.68
C GLU A 84 -23.03 3.59 11.14
N GLU A 85 -22.09 2.67 11.40
CA GLU A 85 -21.75 2.17 12.74
C GLU A 85 -20.71 3.06 13.45
N GLY A 86 -20.12 4.04 12.75
CA GLY A 86 -19.11 4.95 13.26
C GLY A 86 -19.68 6.24 13.87
N PRO A 87 -18.83 7.05 14.53
CA PRO A 87 -19.26 8.29 15.21
C PRO A 87 -19.56 9.47 14.25
N GLN A 88 -19.34 9.31 12.94
CA GLN A 88 -19.58 10.34 11.90
C GLN A 88 -19.01 11.72 12.24
N VAL A 89 -17.78 11.73 12.76
CA VAL A 89 -17.10 12.96 13.15
C VAL A 89 -16.65 13.74 11.93
N SER A 90 -16.41 15.04 12.09
CA SER A 90 -15.77 15.84 11.04
C SER A 90 -14.27 15.53 10.93
N PHE A 91 -13.69 15.78 9.75
CA PHE A 91 -12.24 15.64 9.55
C PHE A 91 -11.42 16.52 10.51
N TYR A 92 -11.94 17.70 10.88
CA TYR A 92 -11.28 18.60 11.82
C TYR A 92 -11.22 17.99 13.24
N GLN A 93 -12.32 17.42 13.71
CA GLN A 93 -12.38 16.72 15.00
C GLN A 93 -11.45 15.50 15.01
N LEU A 94 -11.43 14.73 13.92
CA LEU A 94 -10.57 13.54 13.81
C LEU A 94 -9.07 13.88 13.88
N ARG A 95 -8.64 14.98 13.25
CA ARG A 95 -7.25 15.44 13.35
C ARG A 95 -6.88 15.91 14.76
N GLN A 96 -7.87 16.35 15.53
CA GLN A 96 -7.68 16.92 16.86
C GLN A 96 -7.97 15.94 18.00
N PHE A 97 -7.98 14.63 17.70
CA PHE A 97 -8.37 13.58 18.65
C PHE A 97 -7.61 13.62 19.98
N MET A 98 -6.33 14.04 19.98
CA MET A 98 -5.51 14.17 21.21
C MET A 98 -6.02 15.23 22.20
N GLN A 99 -6.92 16.13 21.79
CA GLN A 99 -7.57 17.12 22.66
C GLN A 99 -8.99 16.71 23.06
N CYS A 100 -9.36 15.45 22.84
CA CYS A 100 -10.64 14.92 23.29
C CYS A 100 -10.63 14.85 24.82
N THR A 101 -11.47 15.67 25.43
CA THR A 101 -11.74 15.68 26.88
C THR A 101 -13.23 15.98 27.04
N GLU A 102 -13.87 15.41 28.05
CA GLU A 102 -15.32 15.59 28.29
C GLU A 102 -15.72 17.08 28.40
N ASP A 103 -14.82 17.93 28.87
CA ASP A 103 -15.02 19.38 29.03
C ASP A 103 -14.88 20.18 27.73
N ASN A 104 -14.43 19.57 26.63
CA ASN A 104 -14.15 20.28 25.39
C ASN A 104 -15.44 20.43 24.54
N PRO A 105 -15.90 21.66 24.25
CA PRO A 105 -17.14 21.88 23.50
C PRO A 105 -17.08 21.35 22.05
N VAL A 106 -15.87 21.15 21.51
CA VAL A 106 -15.67 20.61 20.15
C VAL A 106 -16.07 19.13 20.05
N PHE A 107 -16.03 18.39 21.15
CA PHE A 107 -16.35 16.96 21.21
C PHE A 107 -17.62 16.66 22.03
N ALA A 108 -18.45 17.67 22.27
CA ALA A 108 -19.68 17.51 23.04
C ALA A 108 -20.59 16.42 22.42
N GLY A 109 -20.86 15.36 23.20
CA GLY A 109 -21.70 14.23 22.78
C GLY A 109 -20.97 13.08 22.08
N ILE A 110 -19.63 13.11 22.00
CA ILE A 110 -18.80 12.02 21.48
C ILE A 110 -18.02 11.40 22.64
N ASP A 111 -18.06 10.08 22.76
CA ASP A 111 -17.20 9.35 23.70
C ASP A 111 -15.77 9.27 23.15
N CYS A 112 -14.78 9.72 23.93
CA CYS A 112 -13.37 9.73 23.51
C CYS A 112 -12.80 8.32 23.33
N GLU A 113 -13.39 7.28 23.94
CA GLU A 113 -12.97 5.88 23.76
C GLU A 113 -13.06 5.43 22.28
N ILE A 114 -13.92 6.09 21.48
CA ILE A 114 -14.11 5.75 20.07
C ILE A 114 -12.85 5.93 19.21
N PHE A 115 -11.95 6.85 19.60
CA PHE A 115 -10.70 7.09 18.87
C PHE A 115 -9.64 6.00 19.10
N GLU A 116 -9.80 5.20 20.15
CA GLU A 116 -8.97 4.02 20.45
C GLU A 116 -9.64 2.70 20.01
N SER A 117 -10.74 2.79 19.26
CA SER A 117 -11.47 1.61 18.78
C SER A 117 -10.64 0.76 17.80
N ARG A 118 -10.97 -0.53 17.75
CA ARG A 118 -10.29 -1.53 16.89
C ARG A 118 -10.82 -1.57 15.45
N TYR A 119 -11.96 -0.94 15.17
CA TYR A 119 -12.59 -0.95 13.85
C TYR A 119 -11.74 -0.25 12.76
N PRO A 120 -11.24 0.98 12.98
CA PRO A 120 -10.40 1.66 11.98
C PRO A 120 -9.13 0.88 11.63
N THR A 121 -8.49 0.27 12.64
CA THR A 121 -7.26 -0.51 12.42
C THR A 121 -7.54 -1.81 11.69
N THR A 122 -8.68 -2.45 11.95
CA THR A 122 -9.15 -3.61 11.21
C THR A 122 -9.47 -3.28 9.75
N MET A 123 -10.10 -2.13 9.49
CA MET A 123 -10.38 -1.64 8.14
C MET A 123 -9.08 -1.40 7.36
N ALA A 124 -8.11 -0.72 7.98
CA ALA A 124 -6.79 -0.50 7.39
C ALA A 124 -6.06 -1.82 7.11
N LEU A 125 -6.05 -2.76 8.08
CA LEU A 125 -5.42 -4.06 7.94
C LEU A 125 -6.06 -4.88 6.81
N SER A 126 -7.39 -4.89 6.73
CA SER A 126 -8.10 -5.64 5.70
C SER A 126 -7.87 -5.06 4.30
N VAL A 127 -7.76 -3.73 4.16
CA VAL A 127 -7.36 -3.10 2.90
C VAL A 127 -5.93 -3.45 2.53
N LEU A 128 -5.00 -3.42 3.49
CA LEU A 128 -3.59 -3.80 3.28
C LEU A 128 -3.49 -5.24 2.74
N VAL A 129 -4.04 -6.20 3.48
CA VAL A 129 -4.01 -7.63 3.09
C VAL A 129 -4.66 -7.83 1.72
N THR A 130 -5.83 -7.22 1.47
CA THR A 130 -6.53 -7.37 0.19
C THR A 130 -5.73 -6.77 -0.97
N ILE A 131 -5.08 -5.61 -0.76
CA ILE A 131 -4.20 -5.01 -1.76
C ILE A 131 -2.98 -5.90 -2.01
N GLU A 132 -2.35 -6.46 -0.99
CA GLU A 132 -1.19 -7.33 -1.17
C GLU A 132 -1.55 -8.61 -1.94
N MET A 133 -2.74 -9.18 -1.74
CA MET A 133 -3.21 -10.31 -2.54
C MET A 133 -3.40 -9.95 -4.02
N PHE A 134 -3.88 -8.73 -4.30
CA PHE A 134 -3.96 -8.23 -5.68
C PHE A 134 -2.59 -7.88 -6.26
N ASN A 135 -1.66 -7.35 -5.45
CA ASN A 135 -0.29 -7.12 -5.86
C ASN A 135 0.46 -8.42 -6.15
N ALA A 136 0.17 -9.50 -5.42
CA ALA A 136 0.72 -10.82 -5.70
C ALA A 136 0.30 -11.32 -7.10
N LEU A 137 -0.96 -11.10 -7.51
CA LEU A 137 -1.42 -11.40 -8.87
C LEU A 137 -0.69 -10.54 -9.91
N ASN A 138 -0.51 -9.25 -9.63
CA ASN A 138 0.24 -8.34 -10.49
C ASN A 138 1.72 -8.72 -10.59
N SER A 139 2.27 -9.36 -9.57
CA SER A 139 3.67 -9.81 -9.51
C SER A 139 3.90 -11.13 -10.27
N LEU A 140 2.84 -11.76 -10.80
CA LEU A 140 2.95 -12.93 -11.68
C LEU A 140 3.82 -12.64 -12.91
N SER A 141 3.80 -11.38 -13.39
CA SER A 141 4.68 -10.93 -14.46
C SER A 141 5.09 -9.50 -14.27
N GLU A 142 6.35 -9.22 -14.53
CA GLU A 142 6.88 -7.86 -14.49
C GLU A 142 6.31 -6.99 -15.62
N ASN A 143 6.22 -7.54 -16.84
CA ASN A 143 5.91 -6.77 -18.05
C ASN A 143 4.66 -7.24 -18.80
N GLN A 144 4.22 -8.50 -18.63
CA GLN A 144 3.00 -8.96 -19.29
C GLN A 144 1.75 -8.54 -18.50
N SER A 145 0.70 -8.23 -19.26
CA SER A 145 -0.63 -7.97 -18.71
C SER A 145 -1.21 -9.21 -18.04
N LEU A 146 -2.01 -9.00 -16.99
CA LEU A 146 -2.82 -10.06 -16.38
C LEU A 146 -3.81 -10.68 -17.39
N LEU A 147 -4.20 -9.91 -18.42
CA LEU A 147 -5.05 -10.39 -19.51
C LEU A 147 -4.34 -11.36 -20.46
N ARG A 148 -3.02 -11.22 -20.62
CA ARG A 148 -2.22 -12.14 -21.46
C ARG A 148 -1.78 -13.36 -20.68
N MET A 149 -1.38 -13.16 -19.42
CA MET A 149 -1.03 -14.23 -18.49
C MET A 149 -2.06 -14.26 -17.37
N PRO A 150 -3.13 -15.07 -17.53
CA PRO A 150 -4.22 -15.08 -16.58
C PRO A 150 -3.77 -15.68 -15.24
N PRO A 151 -4.47 -15.35 -14.14
CA PRO A 151 -4.02 -15.72 -12.79
C PRO A 151 -4.01 -17.24 -12.53
N TRP A 152 -4.75 -18.02 -13.31
CA TRP A 152 -4.79 -19.49 -13.22
C TRP A 152 -3.54 -20.20 -13.76
N VAL A 153 -2.60 -19.46 -14.36
CA VAL A 153 -1.33 -20.00 -14.85
C VAL A 153 -0.51 -20.61 -13.70
N ASN A 154 -0.56 -19.99 -12.51
CA ASN A 154 0.06 -20.54 -11.31
C ASN A 154 -1.02 -20.92 -10.28
N PHE A 155 -1.42 -22.20 -10.28
CA PHE A 155 -2.39 -22.71 -9.30
C PHE A 155 -1.87 -22.62 -7.85
N TRP A 156 -0.55 -22.69 -7.63
CA TRP A 156 0.04 -22.52 -6.31
C TRP A 156 -0.15 -21.10 -5.78
N LEU A 157 -0.02 -20.08 -6.65
CA LEU A 157 -0.27 -18.69 -6.27
C LEU A 157 -1.74 -18.47 -5.88
N LEU A 158 -2.68 -19.03 -6.64
CA LEU A 158 -4.11 -18.97 -6.29
C LEU A 158 -4.39 -19.66 -4.95
N GLY A 159 -3.82 -20.85 -4.74
CA GLY A 159 -3.92 -21.57 -3.46
C GLY A 159 -3.36 -20.76 -2.30
N ALA A 160 -2.21 -20.11 -2.48
CA ALA A 160 -1.59 -19.25 -1.48
C ALA A 160 -2.45 -18.02 -1.16
N ILE A 161 -3.03 -17.35 -2.16
CA ILE A 161 -3.93 -16.20 -1.95
C ILE A 161 -5.19 -16.63 -1.19
N ILE A 162 -5.82 -17.74 -1.57
CA ILE A 162 -7.00 -18.27 -0.87
C ILE A 162 -6.66 -18.62 0.58
N LEU A 163 -5.50 -19.24 0.81
CA LEU A 163 -5.02 -19.57 2.15
C LEU A 163 -4.75 -18.30 2.97
N SER A 164 -4.08 -17.30 2.40
CA SER A 164 -3.82 -16.01 3.07
C SER A 164 -5.12 -15.28 3.42
N MET A 165 -6.11 -15.23 2.52
CA MET A 165 -7.41 -14.65 2.84
C MET A 165 -8.18 -15.46 3.88
N SER A 166 -8.08 -16.79 3.84
CA SER A 166 -8.69 -17.65 4.86
C SER A 166 -8.06 -17.43 6.25
N LEU A 167 -6.73 -17.27 6.31
CA LEU A 167 -6.02 -16.90 7.53
C LEU A 167 -6.39 -15.49 8.01
N HIS A 168 -6.64 -14.56 7.10
CA HIS A 168 -7.16 -13.24 7.45
C HIS A 168 -8.56 -13.32 8.07
N PHE A 169 -9.46 -14.13 7.52
CA PHE A 169 -10.76 -14.38 8.17
C PHE A 169 -10.62 -15.10 9.50
N LEU A 170 -9.65 -16.03 9.63
CA LEU A 170 -9.35 -16.73 10.88
C LEU A 170 -9.03 -15.75 12.01
N ILE A 171 -8.17 -14.75 11.76
CA ILE A 171 -7.80 -13.76 12.79
C ILE A 171 -8.95 -12.84 13.17
N LEU A 172 -9.97 -12.67 12.32
CA LEU A 172 -11.13 -11.80 12.57
C LEU A 172 -12.26 -12.50 13.32
N TYR A 173 -12.48 -13.79 13.06
CA TYR A 173 -13.67 -14.49 13.55
C TYR A 173 -13.41 -15.53 14.64
N ILE A 174 -12.17 -16.04 14.78
CA ILE A 174 -11.87 -17.07 15.78
C ILE A 174 -11.24 -16.46 17.03
N GLU A 175 -12.01 -16.44 18.12
CA GLU A 175 -11.47 -16.21 19.48
C GLU A 175 -10.39 -17.28 19.77
N PRO A 176 -9.15 -16.92 20.17
CA PRO A 176 -8.67 -15.71 20.86
C PRO A 176 -7.89 -14.70 20.00
N LEU A 177 -7.80 -14.90 18.69
CA LEU A 177 -6.91 -14.13 17.81
C LEU A 177 -7.26 -12.62 17.73
N PRO A 178 -8.55 -12.19 17.69
CA PRO A 178 -8.91 -10.78 17.67
C PRO A 178 -8.38 -9.98 18.86
N LEU A 179 -8.21 -10.62 20.03
CA LEU A 179 -7.66 -9.99 21.23
C LEU A 179 -6.16 -9.73 21.11
N ILE A 180 -5.42 -10.64 20.50
CA ILE A 180 -3.96 -10.53 20.33
C ILE A 180 -3.65 -9.48 19.26
N PHE A 181 -4.38 -9.50 18.15
CA PHE A 181 -4.15 -8.59 17.02
C PHE A 181 -4.89 -7.26 17.14
N GLN A 182 -5.70 -7.07 18.20
CA GLN A 182 -6.54 -5.89 18.41
C GLN A 182 -7.42 -5.58 17.19
N VAL A 183 -8.10 -6.61 16.68
CA VAL A 183 -8.99 -6.52 15.51
C VAL A 183 -10.42 -6.88 15.89
N THR A 184 -11.39 -6.50 15.06
CA THR A 184 -12.82 -6.80 15.22
C THR A 184 -13.40 -7.36 13.93
N PRO A 185 -14.46 -8.20 13.98
CA PRO A 185 -15.11 -8.65 12.75
C PRO A 185 -15.75 -7.46 12.01
N LEU A 186 -15.60 -7.44 10.69
CA LEU A 186 -16.16 -6.40 9.83
C LEU A 186 -17.53 -6.81 9.28
N SER A 187 -18.44 -5.85 9.19
CA SER A 187 -19.75 -6.01 8.58
C SER A 187 -19.67 -6.08 7.05
N TRP A 188 -20.76 -6.51 6.41
CA TRP A 188 -20.80 -6.62 4.95
C TRP A 188 -20.58 -5.30 4.20
N PRO A 189 -21.17 -4.14 4.61
CA PRO A 189 -20.90 -2.84 3.98
C PRO A 189 -19.42 -2.43 4.08
N GLN A 190 -18.80 -2.68 5.24
CA GLN A 190 -17.39 -2.42 5.47
C GLN A 190 -16.51 -3.26 4.52
N TRP A 191 -16.81 -4.55 4.35
CA TRP A 191 -16.13 -5.41 3.36
C TRP A 191 -16.27 -4.94 1.92
N VAL A 192 -17.46 -4.47 1.54
CA VAL A 192 -17.67 -3.87 0.20
C VAL A 192 -16.79 -2.64 0.02
N MET A 193 -16.61 -1.81 1.06
CA MET A 193 -15.72 -0.67 1.01
C MET A 193 -14.25 -1.09 0.91
N VAL A 194 -13.82 -2.11 1.66
CA VAL A 194 -12.47 -2.70 1.56
C VAL A 194 -12.20 -3.12 0.11
N LEU A 195 -13.10 -3.88 -0.50
CA LEU A 195 -12.94 -4.31 -1.91
C LEU A 195 -12.92 -3.13 -2.88
N LYS A 196 -13.76 -2.11 -2.69
CA LYS A 196 -13.77 -0.90 -3.52
C LYS A 196 -12.46 -0.12 -3.47
N LEU A 197 -11.83 -0.04 -2.29
CA LEU A 197 -10.53 0.62 -2.12
C LEU A 197 -9.38 -0.25 -2.62
N SER A 198 -9.47 -1.58 -2.53
CA SER A 198 -8.37 -2.46 -2.93
C SER A 198 -8.35 -2.75 -4.44
N PHE A 199 -9.51 -2.94 -5.08
CA PHE A 199 -9.60 -3.35 -6.49
C PHE A 199 -8.86 -2.43 -7.49
N PRO A 200 -8.85 -1.10 -7.36
CA PRO A 200 -8.18 -0.23 -8.32
C PRO A 200 -6.65 -0.41 -8.37
N VAL A 201 -6.02 -1.09 -7.40
CA VAL A 201 -4.58 -1.39 -7.46
C VAL A 201 -4.22 -2.26 -8.68
N ILE A 202 -5.13 -3.15 -9.11
CA ILE A 202 -4.96 -3.96 -10.32
C ILE A 202 -4.95 -3.06 -11.56
N LEU A 203 -5.89 -2.13 -11.63
CA LEU A 203 -5.99 -1.18 -12.75
C LEU A 203 -4.78 -0.25 -12.79
N LEU A 204 -4.30 0.20 -11.62
CA LEU A 204 -3.11 1.02 -11.49
C LEU A 204 -1.88 0.29 -12.03
N ASP A 205 -1.61 -0.93 -11.57
CA ASP A 205 -0.45 -1.70 -12.02
C ASP A 205 -0.54 -2.09 -13.49
N GLU A 206 -1.72 -2.49 -13.98
CA GLU A 206 -1.93 -2.80 -15.40
C GLU A 206 -1.73 -1.56 -16.29
N GLY A 207 -2.16 -0.38 -15.82
CA GLY A 207 -1.87 0.90 -16.47
C GLY A 207 -0.37 1.21 -16.51
N LEU A 208 0.36 0.99 -15.42
CA LEU A 208 1.81 1.19 -15.35
C LEU A 208 2.56 0.19 -16.26
N LYS A 209 2.13 -1.07 -16.30
CA LYS A 209 2.64 -2.08 -17.25
C LYS A 209 2.37 -1.70 -18.71
N TYR A 210 1.18 -1.18 -19.00
CA TYR A 210 0.84 -0.70 -20.33
C TYR A 210 1.74 0.45 -20.77
N ILE A 211 2.02 1.42 -19.88
CA ILE A 211 2.96 2.52 -20.13
C ILE A 211 4.37 1.98 -20.37
N SER A 212 4.81 1.02 -19.55
CA SER A 212 6.14 0.38 -19.69
C SER A 212 6.35 -0.19 -21.10
N ARG A 213 5.39 -0.99 -21.57
CA ARG A 213 5.46 -1.64 -22.90
C ARG A 213 5.43 -0.64 -24.07
N HIS A 214 4.56 0.36 -24.02
CA HIS A 214 4.34 1.22 -25.19
C HIS A 214 5.26 2.44 -25.24
N TYR A 215 5.67 2.98 -24.09
CA TYR A 215 6.40 4.26 -24.03
C TYR A 215 7.86 4.11 -23.63
N LEU A 216 8.25 3.08 -22.87
CA LEU A 216 9.63 2.94 -22.38
C LEU A 216 10.49 2.03 -23.24
N GLU A 217 9.91 1.00 -23.88
CA GLU A 217 10.63 0.20 -24.87
C GLU A 217 11.06 1.03 -26.10
N GLY A 218 10.41 2.17 -26.37
CA GLY A 218 10.76 3.12 -27.44
C GLY A 218 11.49 4.39 -26.99
N LYS A 219 11.57 4.68 -25.69
CA LYS A 219 12.20 5.91 -25.16
C LYS A 219 12.97 5.62 -23.87
N SER A 220 14.18 5.09 -24.02
CA SER A 220 15.26 5.28 -23.04
C SER A 220 15.64 6.77 -22.82
N PHE A 221 14.88 7.73 -23.33
CA PHE A 221 15.25 9.15 -23.42
C PHE A 221 14.36 10.10 -22.59
N LEU A 222 13.12 9.74 -22.21
CA LEU A 222 12.25 10.65 -21.46
C LEU A 222 12.33 10.52 -19.93
N LEU A 223 13.07 9.53 -19.41
CA LEU A 223 13.29 9.40 -17.97
C LEU A 223 14.21 10.50 -17.41
N GLU A 224 14.96 11.22 -18.27
CA GLU A 224 15.65 12.46 -17.87
C GLU A 224 14.67 13.57 -17.46
N PHE A 225 13.45 13.60 -18.04
CA PHE A 225 12.49 14.69 -17.80
C PHE A 225 11.78 14.61 -16.45
N VAL A 226 11.53 13.40 -15.94
CA VAL A 226 10.94 13.22 -14.60
C VAL A 226 11.99 13.44 -13.51
N VAL A 227 13.24 13.02 -13.77
CA VAL A 227 14.37 13.31 -12.88
C VAL A 227 14.62 14.83 -12.76
N LEU A 228 14.49 15.58 -13.85
CA LEU A 228 14.55 17.05 -13.83
C LEU A 228 13.50 17.70 -12.92
N PHE A 229 12.29 17.13 -12.81
CA PHE A 229 11.24 17.66 -11.93
C PHE A 229 11.55 17.45 -10.44
N THR A 230 12.12 16.28 -10.09
CA THR A 230 12.56 16.01 -8.71
C THR A 230 13.77 16.84 -8.31
N TYR A 231 14.70 17.11 -9.24
CA TYR A 231 15.83 18.01 -8.97
C TYR A 231 15.40 19.48 -8.82
N SER A 232 14.40 19.94 -9.57
CA SER A 232 13.94 21.33 -9.49
C SER A 232 13.19 21.64 -8.19
N THR A 233 12.46 20.68 -7.61
CA THR A 233 11.83 20.85 -6.29
C THR A 233 12.80 20.70 -5.12
N CYS A 234 13.92 20.00 -5.30
CA CYS A 234 14.94 19.84 -4.26
C CYS A 234 15.85 21.09 -4.12
N LEU A 235 16.08 21.81 -5.22
CA LEU A 235 16.86 23.07 -5.19
C LEU A 235 16.11 24.26 -4.55
N LEU A 236 14.78 24.23 -4.47
CA LEU A 236 13.99 25.29 -3.84
C LEU A 236 13.92 25.19 -2.30
N ILE A 237 14.41 24.09 -1.71
CA ILE A 237 14.36 23.85 -0.24
C ILE A 237 15.75 24.02 0.40
N LEU A 238 16.82 24.11 -0.40
CA LEU A 238 18.19 24.32 0.08
C LEU A 238 18.79 25.61 -0.52
N ASP A 239 18.20 26.76 -0.21
CA ASP A 239 18.92 28.04 -0.22
C ASP A 239 19.90 28.09 0.96
N VAL A 240 20.95 27.26 0.89
CA VAL A 240 22.17 27.47 1.67
C VAL A 240 23.13 28.26 0.77
N PRO A 241 23.46 29.52 1.09
CA PRO A 241 24.26 30.36 0.21
C PRO A 241 25.68 29.80 0.01
N TYR A 242 26.01 29.53 -1.26
CA TYR A 242 27.29 29.05 -1.81
C TYR A 242 28.43 30.10 -1.74
N THR A 243 28.61 30.83 -0.64
CA THR A 243 29.63 31.91 -0.54
C THR A 243 30.78 31.66 0.43
N LEU A 244 31.03 30.41 0.86
CA LEU A 244 32.05 30.13 1.90
C LEU A 244 33.12 29.06 1.58
N TRP A 245 33.23 28.57 0.34
CA TRP A 245 34.21 27.51 -0.01
C TRP A 245 35.23 27.87 -1.10
N THR A 246 35.49 29.16 -1.35
CA THR A 246 36.59 29.60 -2.24
C THR A 246 37.38 30.74 -1.63
N LYS A 247 38.05 30.51 -0.49
CA LYS A 247 39.22 31.27 -0.02
C LYS A 247 39.94 30.44 1.03
N GLU A 248 40.89 29.63 0.58
CA GLU A 248 42.25 29.48 1.15
C GLU A 248 42.96 28.33 0.42
N SER A 249 43.59 28.71 -0.69
CA SER A 249 44.74 28.02 -1.25
C SER A 249 45.96 28.88 -0.94
N PHE A 250 46.65 28.57 0.15
CA PHE A 250 48.10 28.71 0.34
C PHE A 250 48.53 27.81 1.50
#